data_AF-A0A9P9HWF6-F1
#
_entry.id   AF-A0A9P9HWF6-F1
#
_cell.length_a   1.000
_cell.length_b   1.000
_cell.length_c   1.000
_cell.angle_alpha   90.00
_cell.angle_beta   90.00
_cell.angle_gamma   90.00
#
_symmetry.space_group_name_H-M   'P 1'
#
loop_
_entity.id
_entity.type
_entity.pdbx_description
1 polymer ?
#
loop_
_entity_poly.entity_id
_entity_poly.type
_entity_poly.pdbx_seq_one_letter_code
_entity_poly.pdbx_strand_id
1 'polypeptide(L)'
;MSGMEVISLISAIIGIIDGTSKLVKTIKDGRDLPDGFNAVSERLPLIRAVLQAAEIRIKESTEGQGDFGAVQALLESCQDQALRLKSIMQDVTIQPGATFADRSLLAVRRLAKEGKMEQLMKRLLENVQLLAAIQTIKPPTDGKVPGTIQALADPTPSIYKASAVAHYGIGHQFSNMGGGQQHVNMGKGQQIFAHSMIIQGGPRQ
;
A
#
# COMPACT_ATOMS: atom_id res chain seq x y z
N MET A 1 -27.01 8.56 -3.78
CA MET A 1 -26.79 8.72 -2.34
C MET A 1 -26.74 10.20 -1.98
N SER A 2 -27.19 10.56 -0.78
CA SER A 2 -27.00 11.88 -0.16
C SER A 2 -25.59 12.01 0.45
N GLY A 3 -25.13 13.25 0.65
CA GLY A 3 -23.85 13.50 1.34
C GLY A 3 -23.78 12.88 2.74
N MET A 4 -24.92 12.76 3.44
CA MET A 4 -25.02 12.10 4.75
C MET A 4 -24.69 10.61 4.69
N GLU A 5 -25.15 9.91 3.66
CA GLU A 5 -24.85 8.48 3.47
C GLU A 5 -23.36 8.27 3.18
N VAL A 6 -22.76 9.16 2.38
CA VAL A 6 -21.33 9.14 2.07
C VAL A 6 -20.48 9.41 3.33
N ILE A 7 -20.87 10.39 4.14
CA ILE A 7 -20.22 10.66 5.43
C ILE A 7 -20.29 9.44 6.34
N SER A 8 -21.47 8.84 6.47
CA SER A 8 -21.66 7.63 7.30
C SER A 8 -20.76 6.48 6.84
N LEU A 9 -20.64 6.27 5.53
CA LEU A 9 -19.75 5.26 4.95
C LEU A 9 -18.28 5.56 5.26
N ILE A 10 -17.84 6.82 5.14
CA ILE A 10 -16.47 7.23 5.50
C ILE A 10 -16.19 6.96 6.98
N SER A 11 -17.10 7.34 7.89
CA SER A 11 -16.95 7.10 9.33
C SER A 11 -16.85 5.59 9.63
N ALA A 12 -17.64 4.76 8.94
CA ALA A 12 -17.57 3.31 9.08
C ALA A 12 -16.20 2.75 8.65
N ILE A 13 -15.65 3.21 7.53
CA ILE A 13 -14.32 2.81 7.05
C ILE A 13 -13.25 3.23 8.05
N ILE A 14 -13.29 4.46 8.57
CA ILE A 14 -12.37 4.93 9.62
C ILE A 14 -12.42 4.01 10.84
N GLY A 15 -13.59 3.61 11.30
CA GLY A 15 -13.75 2.66 12.40
C GLY A 15 -13.10 1.30 12.13
N ILE A 16 -13.18 0.79 10.90
CA ILE A 16 -12.50 -0.44 10.48
C ILE A 16 -10.98 -0.27 10.51
N ILE A 17 -10.47 0.85 10.00
CA ILE A 17 -9.03 1.18 9.98
C ILE A 17 -8.48 1.33 11.40
N ASP A 18 -9.22 1.98 12.30
CA ASP A 18 -8.85 2.11 13.72
C ASP A 18 -8.82 0.75 14.42
N GLY A 19 -9.82 -0.10 14.16
CA GLY A 19 -9.83 -1.48 14.66
C GLY A 19 -8.65 -2.31 14.14
N THR A 20 -8.32 -2.17 12.86
CA THR A 20 -7.18 -2.86 12.22
C THR A 20 -5.85 -2.37 12.82
N SER A 21 -5.72 -1.07 13.05
CA SER A 21 -4.53 -0.47 13.66
C SER A 21 -4.28 -0.99 15.09
N LYS A 22 -5.36 -1.24 15.86
CA LYS A 22 -5.24 -1.88 17.19
C LYS A 22 -4.72 -3.31 17.08
N LEU A 23 -5.24 -4.10 16.13
CA LEU A 23 -4.75 -5.47 15.91
C LEU A 23 -3.27 -5.47 15.52
N VAL A 24 -2.85 -4.60 14.61
CA VAL A 24 -1.45 -4.48 14.20
C VAL A 24 -0.53 -4.18 15.39
N LYS A 25 -0.93 -3.27 16.29
CA LYS A 25 -0.19 -2.99 17.53
C LYS A 25 -0.06 -4.25 18.41
N THR A 26 -1.16 -4.96 18.65
CA THR A 26 -1.15 -6.22 19.41
C THR A 26 -0.22 -7.27 18.80
N ILE A 27 -0.13 -7.34 17.47
CA ILE A 27 0.74 -8.28 16.78
C ILE A 27 2.22 -7.85 16.89
N LYS A 28 2.52 -6.55 16.76
CA LYS A 28 3.88 -5.98 16.88
C LYS A 28 4.47 -6.12 18.28
N ASP A 29 3.68 -5.87 19.31
CA ASP A 29 4.12 -5.98 20.71
C ASP A 29 4.48 -7.44 21.08
N GLY A 30 4.10 -8.41 20.25
CA GLY A 30 4.35 -9.82 20.45
C GLY A 30 5.62 -10.38 19.80
N ARG A 31 6.06 -9.89 18.61
CA ARG A 31 7.17 -10.45 17.79
C ARG A 31 7.57 -9.54 16.61
N ASP A 32 8.73 -9.85 15.99
CA ASP A 32 9.09 -9.38 14.66
C ASP A 32 8.06 -9.82 13.61
N LEU A 33 7.56 -8.83 12.87
CA LEU A 33 6.57 -8.98 11.83
C LEU A 33 7.27 -9.05 10.46
N PRO A 34 6.78 -9.88 9.52
CA PRO A 34 7.23 -9.79 8.14
C PRO A 34 7.07 -8.36 7.61
N ASP A 35 7.97 -7.94 6.72
CA ASP A 35 8.10 -6.55 6.26
C ASP A 35 6.78 -5.98 5.72
N GLY A 36 5.96 -6.79 5.06
CA GLY A 36 4.65 -6.38 4.54
C GLY A 36 3.69 -5.93 5.64
N PHE A 37 3.75 -6.53 6.84
CA PHE A 37 2.93 -6.08 7.97
C PHE A 37 3.41 -4.74 8.54
N ASN A 38 4.73 -4.51 8.57
CA ASN A 38 5.29 -3.23 9.00
C ASN A 38 4.88 -2.13 8.04
N ALA A 39 4.99 -2.40 6.74
CA ALA A 39 4.60 -1.47 5.69
C ALA A 39 3.08 -1.17 5.71
N VAL A 40 2.24 -2.12 6.13
CA VAL A 40 0.80 -1.90 6.39
C VAL A 40 0.59 -1.00 7.60
N SER A 41 1.30 -1.23 8.70
CA SER A 41 1.21 -0.42 9.92
C SER A 41 1.49 1.06 9.68
N GLU A 42 2.42 1.38 8.78
CA GLU A 42 2.84 2.74 8.48
C GLU A 42 1.83 3.48 7.59
N ARG A 43 1.05 2.75 6.78
CA ARG A 43 0.11 3.33 5.81
C ARG A 43 -1.31 3.52 6.36
N LEU A 44 -1.72 2.75 7.37
CA LEU A 44 -3.04 2.89 7.99
C LEU A 44 -3.33 4.32 8.51
N PRO A 45 -2.39 5.02 9.19
CA PRO A 45 -2.61 6.39 9.62
C PRO A 45 -2.83 7.38 8.46
N LEU A 46 -2.11 7.18 7.34
CA LEU A 46 -2.24 8.03 6.15
C LEU A 46 -3.64 7.88 5.53
N ILE A 47 -4.11 6.64 5.37
CA ILE A 47 -5.45 6.36 4.83
C ILE A 47 -6.53 6.97 5.72
N ARG A 48 -6.39 6.84 7.04
CA ARG A 48 -7.29 7.46 8.01
C ARG A 48 -7.34 8.98 7.84
N ALA A 49 -6.19 9.63 7.72
CA ALA A 49 -6.11 11.08 7.57
C ALA A 49 -6.82 11.59 6.31
N VAL A 50 -6.64 10.90 5.17
CA VAL A 50 -7.32 11.28 3.92
C VAL A 50 -8.83 11.06 4.00
N LEU A 51 -9.28 9.95 4.60
CA LEU A 51 -10.71 9.70 4.82
C LEU A 51 -11.32 10.75 5.74
N GLN A 52 -10.62 11.16 6.81
CA GLN A 52 -11.09 12.25 7.68
C GLN A 52 -11.17 13.59 6.95
N ALA A 53 -10.18 13.91 6.10
CA ALA A 53 -10.24 15.11 5.27
C ALA A 53 -11.44 15.07 4.30
N ALA A 54 -11.72 13.90 3.72
CA ALA A 54 -12.92 13.67 2.89
C ALA A 54 -14.21 13.95 3.66
N GLU A 55 -14.32 13.40 4.85
CA GLU A 55 -15.49 13.56 5.72
C GLU A 55 -15.74 15.04 6.05
N ILE A 56 -14.69 15.77 6.44
CA ILE A 56 -14.76 17.20 6.78
C ILE A 56 -15.21 18.01 5.56
N ARG A 57 -14.60 17.78 4.39
CA ARG A 57 -14.93 18.53 3.18
C ARG A 57 -16.37 18.30 2.72
N ILE A 58 -16.89 17.08 2.83
CA ILE A 58 -18.28 16.78 2.47
C ILE A 58 -19.24 17.43 3.50
N LYS A 59 -18.88 17.47 4.78
CA LYS A 59 -19.68 18.18 5.81
C LYS A 59 -19.72 19.69 5.60
N GLU A 60 -18.60 20.29 5.17
CA GLU A 60 -18.46 21.72 4.91
C GLU A 60 -19.06 22.14 3.56
N SER A 61 -19.21 21.21 2.62
CA SER A 61 -19.89 21.43 1.35
C SER A 61 -21.40 21.43 1.61
N THR A 62 -21.94 22.57 2.05
CA THR A 62 -23.35 22.81 2.43
C THR A 62 -24.38 22.58 1.31
N GLU A 63 -23.99 22.01 0.18
CA GLU A 63 -24.84 21.76 -0.97
C GLU A 63 -25.11 20.25 -1.08
N GLY A 64 -26.30 19.85 -0.61
CA GLY A 64 -26.83 18.49 -0.74
C GLY A 64 -27.14 18.06 -2.19
N GLN A 65 -26.42 18.57 -3.19
CA GLN A 65 -26.59 18.28 -4.61
C GLN A 65 -25.28 17.92 -5.33
N GLY A 66 -24.33 17.28 -4.64
CA GLY A 66 -23.21 16.63 -5.29
C GLY A 66 -23.62 15.27 -5.89
N ASP A 67 -23.25 14.99 -7.15
CA ASP A 67 -23.25 13.62 -7.66
C ASP A 67 -22.11 12.85 -6.99
N PHE A 68 -22.46 12.07 -5.97
CA PHE A 68 -21.52 11.25 -5.21
C PHE A 68 -21.34 9.84 -5.80
N GLY A 69 -21.90 9.53 -6.98
CA GLY A 69 -21.87 8.16 -7.52
C GLY A 69 -20.45 7.59 -7.67
N ALA A 70 -19.52 8.38 -8.23
CA ALA A 70 -18.13 7.98 -8.36
C ALA A 70 -17.41 7.85 -7.01
N VAL A 71 -17.72 8.75 -6.06
CA VAL A 71 -17.16 8.73 -4.69
C VAL A 71 -17.66 7.51 -3.92
N GLN A 72 -18.93 7.16 -4.08
CA GLN A 72 -19.56 6.01 -3.45
C GLN A 72 -18.88 4.71 -3.87
N ALA A 73 -18.70 4.47 -5.18
CA ALA A 73 -18.07 3.24 -5.67
C ALA A 73 -16.63 3.07 -5.12
N LEU A 74 -15.89 4.18 -4.99
CA LEU A 74 -14.56 4.17 -4.38
C LEU A 74 -14.61 3.83 -2.89
N LEU A 75 -15.55 4.43 -2.15
CA LEU A 75 -15.71 4.17 -0.72
C LEU A 75 -16.18 2.74 -0.42
N GLU A 76 -17.08 2.18 -1.22
CA GLU A 76 -17.50 0.78 -1.12
C GLU A 76 -16.31 -0.16 -1.36
N SER A 77 -15.50 0.15 -2.38
CA SER A 77 -14.25 -0.59 -2.65
C SER A 77 -13.27 -0.49 -1.48
N CYS A 78 -13.08 0.71 -0.92
CA CYS A 78 -12.29 0.94 0.30
C CYS A 78 -12.80 0.11 1.48
N GLN A 79 -14.11 0.07 1.68
CA GLN A 79 -14.73 -0.69 2.76
C GLN A 79 -14.48 -2.19 2.62
N ASP A 80 -14.69 -2.76 1.43
CA ASP A 80 -14.39 -4.18 1.16
C ASP A 80 -12.91 -4.49 1.40
N GLN A 81 -11.98 -3.66 0.89
CA GLN A 81 -10.55 -3.87 1.11
C GLN A 81 -10.19 -3.76 2.61
N ALA A 82 -10.73 -2.78 3.33
CA ALA A 82 -10.49 -2.57 4.75
C ALA A 82 -11.03 -3.73 5.61
N LEU A 83 -12.23 -4.27 5.29
CA LEU A 83 -12.80 -5.43 5.96
C LEU A 83 -11.96 -6.69 5.76
N ARG A 84 -11.52 -6.95 4.53
CA ARG A 84 -10.63 -8.08 4.22
C ARG A 84 -9.29 -7.96 4.92
N LEU A 85 -8.73 -6.75 4.98
CA LEU A 85 -7.50 -6.47 5.70
C LEU A 85 -7.67 -6.75 7.20
N LYS A 86 -8.75 -6.26 7.80
CA LYS A 86 -9.09 -6.53 9.21
C LYS A 86 -9.22 -8.02 9.47
N SER A 87 -9.91 -8.77 8.60
CA SER A 87 -10.05 -10.23 8.74
C SER A 87 -8.69 -10.95 8.71
N ILE A 88 -7.78 -10.57 7.80
CA ILE A 88 -6.42 -11.11 7.78
C ILE A 88 -5.68 -10.81 9.09
N MET A 89 -5.81 -9.60 9.62
CA MET A 89 -5.17 -9.22 10.89
C MET A 89 -5.75 -10.01 12.07
N GLN A 90 -7.05 -10.27 12.09
CA GLN A 90 -7.68 -11.10 13.12
C GLN A 90 -7.16 -12.55 13.05
N ASP A 91 -7.06 -13.12 11.84
CA ASP A 91 -6.57 -14.48 11.63
C ASP A 91 -5.11 -14.69 12.09
N VAL A 92 -4.30 -13.62 12.06
CA VAL A 92 -2.86 -13.69 12.41
C VAL A 92 -2.53 -13.13 13.79
N THR A 93 -3.55 -12.73 14.55
CA THR A 93 -3.43 -12.30 15.94
C THR A 93 -3.27 -13.50 16.86
N ILE A 94 -2.31 -13.42 17.78
CA ILE A 94 -2.07 -14.48 18.79
C ILE A 94 -3.13 -14.36 19.89
N GLN A 95 -3.78 -15.46 20.23
CA GLN A 95 -4.69 -15.50 21.38
C GLN A 95 -3.93 -15.67 22.71
N PRO A 96 -4.44 -15.13 23.83
CA PRO A 96 -3.87 -15.38 25.15
C PRO A 96 -3.77 -16.88 25.43
N GLY A 97 -2.61 -17.34 25.90
CA GLY A 97 -2.39 -18.77 26.21
C GLY A 97 -1.98 -19.66 25.02
N ALA A 98 -1.69 -19.08 23.85
CA ALA A 98 -1.25 -19.83 22.67
C ALA A 98 0.03 -20.66 22.93
N THR A 99 -0.04 -21.95 22.55
CA THR A 99 1.07 -22.90 22.66
C THR A 99 2.19 -22.59 21.66
N PHE A 100 3.34 -23.25 21.80
CA PHE A 100 4.44 -23.12 20.83
C PHE A 100 4.04 -23.57 19.41
N ALA A 101 3.21 -24.62 19.31
CA ALA A 101 2.67 -25.10 18.03
C ALA A 101 1.75 -24.04 17.38
N ASP A 102 0.86 -23.41 18.16
CA ASP A 102 0.00 -22.32 17.68
C ASP A 102 0.82 -21.14 17.16
N ARG A 103 1.88 -20.79 17.88
CA ARG A 103 2.80 -19.71 17.50
C ARG A 103 3.56 -20.00 16.21
N SER A 104 3.93 -21.25 15.98
CA SER A 104 4.63 -21.70 14.77
C SER A 104 3.68 -21.72 13.57
N LEU A 105 2.46 -22.24 13.74
CA LEU A 105 1.41 -22.20 12.73
C LEU A 105 1.05 -20.75 12.34
N LEU A 106 0.98 -19.84 13.30
CA LEU A 106 0.73 -18.42 13.04
C LEU A 106 1.85 -17.76 12.24
N ALA A 107 3.12 -18.14 12.44
CA ALA A 107 4.23 -17.62 11.64
C ALA A 107 4.09 -18.02 10.16
N VAL A 108 3.76 -19.29 9.90
CA VAL A 108 3.48 -19.78 8.53
C VAL A 108 2.28 -19.06 7.91
N ARG A 109 1.20 -18.88 8.67
CA ARG A 109 0.00 -18.15 8.21
C ARG A 109 0.29 -16.69 7.88
N ARG A 110 1.15 -16.01 8.65
CA ARG A 110 1.56 -14.62 8.40
C ARG A 110 2.27 -14.51 7.05
N LEU A 111 3.27 -15.36 6.81
CA LEU A 111 4.00 -15.40 5.53
C LEU A 111 3.06 -15.71 4.35
N ALA A 112 2.19 -16.71 4.50
CA ALA A 112 1.26 -17.10 3.44
C ALA A 112 0.25 -15.99 3.09
N LYS A 113 -0.08 -15.10 4.04
CA LYS A 113 -1.06 -14.01 3.85
C LYS A 113 -0.41 -12.66 3.52
N GLU A 114 0.92 -12.56 3.56
CA GLU A 114 1.65 -11.30 3.39
C GLU A 114 1.35 -10.65 2.03
N GLY A 115 1.57 -11.36 0.92
CA GLY A 115 1.31 -10.80 -0.42
C GLY A 115 -0.15 -10.37 -0.64
N LYS A 116 -1.12 -11.12 -0.08
CA LYS A 116 -2.53 -10.73 -0.15
C LYS A 116 -2.80 -9.44 0.62
N MET A 117 -2.22 -9.30 1.80
CA MET A 117 -2.36 -8.12 2.63
C MET A 117 -1.76 -6.88 1.97
N GLU A 118 -0.58 -7.01 1.36
CA GLU A 118 0.07 -5.93 0.61
C GLU A 118 -0.79 -5.49 -0.58
N GLN A 119 -1.37 -6.46 -1.30
CA GLN A 119 -2.29 -6.16 -2.41
C GLN A 119 -3.53 -5.40 -1.95
N LEU A 120 -4.15 -5.80 -0.83
CA LEU A 120 -5.30 -5.10 -0.25
C LEU A 120 -4.92 -3.67 0.18
N MET A 121 -3.76 -3.50 0.82
CA MET A 121 -3.27 -2.21 1.25
C MET A 121 -2.97 -1.29 0.07
N LYS A 122 -2.36 -1.82 -0.98
CA LYS A 122 -2.08 -1.07 -2.21
C LYS A 122 -3.37 -0.54 -2.83
N ARG A 123 -4.38 -1.41 -3.03
CA ARG A 123 -5.68 -1.01 -3.58
C ARG A 123 -6.40 0.02 -2.72
N LEU A 124 -6.34 -0.15 -1.41
CA LEU A 124 -6.92 0.82 -0.48
C LEU A 124 -6.24 2.18 -0.63
N LEU A 125 -4.91 2.23 -0.72
CA LEU A 125 -4.17 3.47 -0.92
C LEU A 125 -4.52 4.13 -2.27
N GLU A 126 -4.58 3.35 -3.36
CA GLU A 126 -4.97 3.83 -4.69
C GLU A 126 -6.36 4.48 -4.68
N ASN A 127 -7.35 3.83 -4.06
CA ASN A 127 -8.71 4.38 -3.96
C ASN A 127 -8.75 5.67 -3.14
N VAL A 128 -7.99 5.73 -2.04
CA VAL A 128 -7.97 6.89 -1.13
C VAL A 128 -7.21 8.07 -1.76
N GLN A 129 -6.19 7.80 -2.58
CA GLN A 129 -5.53 8.81 -3.42
C GLN A 129 -6.48 9.37 -4.49
N LEU A 130 -7.24 8.50 -5.17
CA LEU A 130 -8.24 8.95 -6.13
C LEU A 130 -9.34 9.78 -5.45
N LEU A 131 -9.75 9.38 -4.25
CA LEU A 131 -10.67 10.15 -3.42
C LEU A 131 -10.10 11.54 -3.06
N ALA A 132 -8.80 11.64 -2.74
CA ALA A 132 -8.15 12.92 -2.51
C ALA A 132 -8.09 13.78 -3.78
N ALA A 133 -7.85 13.18 -4.95
CA ALA A 133 -7.82 13.88 -6.23
C ALA A 133 -9.19 14.42 -6.63
N ILE A 134 -10.26 13.61 -6.50
CA ILE A 134 -11.65 14.07 -6.74
C ILE A 134 -11.98 15.26 -5.85
N GLN A 135 -11.46 15.24 -4.62
CA GLN A 135 -11.65 16.31 -3.68
C GLN A 135 -10.88 17.59 -4.04
N THR A 136 -9.66 17.51 -4.57
CA THR A 136 -8.87 18.69 -4.94
C THR A 136 -9.32 19.33 -6.26
N ILE A 137 -10.08 18.62 -7.09
CA ILE A 137 -10.76 19.18 -8.25
C ILE A 137 -11.88 20.12 -7.76
N LYS A 138 -11.49 21.35 -7.40
CA LYS A 138 -12.41 22.47 -7.21
C LYS A 138 -12.87 22.94 -8.60
N PRO A 139 -14.16 23.26 -8.84
CA PRO A 139 -14.47 24.25 -9.87
C PRO A 139 -13.76 25.57 -9.50
N PRO A 140 -13.29 26.36 -10.46
CA PRO A 140 -12.32 27.43 -10.21
C PRO A 140 -12.94 28.50 -9.30
N THR A 141 -12.45 28.59 -8.07
CA THR A 141 -12.61 29.78 -7.24
C THR A 141 -11.40 29.85 -6.31
N ASP A 142 -10.42 30.64 -6.74
CA ASP A 142 -9.33 31.21 -5.96
C ASP A 142 -8.31 30.25 -5.31
N GLY A 143 -7.38 29.79 -6.14
CA GLY A 143 -6.00 30.31 -6.11
C GLY A 143 -5.05 29.95 -4.95
N LYS A 144 -5.42 29.14 -3.96
CA LYS A 144 -4.43 28.65 -2.96
C LYS A 144 -4.63 27.18 -2.59
N VAL A 145 -3.68 26.35 -3.03
CA VAL A 145 -3.51 24.95 -2.62
C VAL A 145 -2.61 24.93 -1.36
N PRO A 146 -3.07 24.41 -0.20
CA PRO A 146 -2.21 24.25 0.97
C PRO A 146 -1.16 23.15 0.74
N GLY A 147 0.07 23.43 1.17
CA GLY A 147 1.31 22.70 0.83
C GLY A 147 1.41 21.23 1.30
N THR A 148 0.39 20.68 1.94
CA THR A 148 0.37 19.26 2.35
C THR A 148 0.12 18.30 1.18
N ILE A 149 -0.35 18.82 0.03
CA ILE A 149 -0.65 18.03 -1.18
C ILE A 149 0.60 17.76 -2.04
N GLN A 150 1.69 18.49 -1.81
CA GLN A 150 2.90 18.33 -2.62
C GLN A 150 3.63 17.01 -2.32
N ALA A 151 3.40 16.40 -1.15
CA ALA A 151 3.87 15.06 -0.82
C ALA A 151 3.14 13.93 -1.60
N LEU A 152 2.01 14.24 -2.27
CA LEU A 152 1.30 13.31 -3.15
C LEU A 152 1.71 13.44 -4.62
N ALA A 153 2.43 14.53 -4.98
CA ALA A 153 2.86 14.82 -6.34
C ALA A 153 4.26 14.27 -6.66
N ASP A 154 4.96 13.70 -5.68
CA ASP A 154 6.14 12.88 -5.92
C ASP A 154 5.73 11.40 -5.94
N PRO A 155 5.46 10.81 -7.11
CA PRO A 155 5.43 9.37 -7.26
C PRO A 155 6.88 8.89 -7.25
N THR A 156 7.57 8.99 -6.12
CA THR A 156 8.72 8.12 -5.87
C THR A 156 8.18 6.84 -5.27
N PRO A 157 8.06 5.74 -6.05
CA PRO A 157 7.71 4.46 -5.50
C PRO A 157 8.84 4.00 -4.59
N SER A 158 8.69 4.24 -3.28
CA SER A 158 9.62 3.84 -2.21
C SER A 158 9.72 2.31 -2.01
N ILE A 159 9.33 1.50 -3.00
CA ILE A 159 9.34 0.02 -2.90
C ILE A 159 10.06 -0.66 -4.08
N TYR A 160 10.47 0.05 -5.14
CA TYR A 160 11.43 -0.52 -6.09
C TYR A 160 12.87 -0.36 -5.58
N LYS A 161 13.13 -0.87 -4.38
CA LYS A 161 14.48 -1.28 -3.95
C LYS A 161 14.74 -2.77 -4.25
N ALA A 162 13.94 -3.37 -5.13
CA ALA A 162 14.45 -4.40 -6.02
C ALA A 162 14.88 -3.68 -7.30
N SER A 163 16.15 -3.75 -7.64
CA SER A 163 16.82 -3.20 -8.81
C SER A 163 16.17 -3.65 -10.12
N ALA A 164 15.01 -3.08 -10.45
CA ALA A 164 14.37 -3.22 -11.74
C ALA A 164 14.91 -2.11 -12.64
N VAL A 165 15.94 -2.43 -13.43
CA VAL A 165 16.36 -1.55 -14.52
C VAL A 165 15.25 -1.63 -15.58
N ALA A 166 14.49 -0.55 -15.77
CA ALA A 166 13.47 -0.47 -16.82
C ALA A 166 14.02 0.34 -18.00
N HIS A 167 14.05 -0.24 -19.20
CA HIS A 167 14.43 0.44 -20.44
C HIS A 167 13.17 0.66 -21.30
N TYR A 168 12.83 1.92 -21.55
CA TYR A 168 11.64 2.33 -22.33
C TYR A 168 11.98 2.77 -23.76
N GLY A 169 13.20 2.50 -24.23
CA GLY A 169 13.67 2.83 -25.59
C GLY A 169 13.90 1.60 -26.46
N ILE A 170 14.22 1.83 -27.74
CA ILE A 170 14.67 0.78 -28.67
C ILE A 170 16.19 0.63 -28.53
N GLY A 171 16.66 -0.54 -28.10
CA GLY A 171 18.07 -0.83 -27.87
C GLY A 171 18.28 -2.08 -27.02
N HIS A 172 19.54 -2.49 -26.83
CA HIS A 172 19.87 -3.66 -26.00
C HIS A 172 20.05 -3.24 -24.53
N GLN A 173 19.43 -3.99 -23.63
CA GLN A 173 19.57 -3.81 -22.18
C GLN A 173 20.33 -5.00 -21.58
N PHE A 174 21.42 -4.73 -20.87
CA PHE A 174 22.19 -5.73 -20.15
C PHE A 174 22.14 -5.42 -18.66
N SER A 175 21.47 -6.26 -17.88
CA SER A 175 21.40 -6.13 -16.43
C SER A 175 22.17 -7.27 -15.76
N ASN A 176 23.15 -6.92 -14.93
CA ASN A 176 23.80 -7.86 -14.01
C ASN A 176 23.40 -7.49 -12.58
N MET A 177 22.79 -8.44 -11.87
CA MET A 177 22.31 -8.26 -10.50
C MET A 177 23.26 -8.88 -9.46
N GLY A 178 24.36 -9.50 -9.90
CA GLY A 178 25.41 -10.07 -9.04
C GLY A 178 26.69 -9.23 -9.01
N GLY A 179 27.62 -9.59 -8.12
CA GLY A 179 28.98 -9.02 -8.12
C GLY A 179 29.87 -9.72 -9.14
N GLY A 180 30.43 -8.98 -10.10
CA GLY A 180 31.36 -9.51 -11.11
C GLY A 180 31.42 -8.65 -12.37
N GLN A 181 32.44 -8.85 -13.22
CA GLN A 181 32.56 -8.13 -14.48
C GLN A 181 31.68 -8.76 -15.57
N GLN A 182 30.91 -7.92 -16.27
CA GLN A 182 30.11 -8.32 -17.42
C GLN A 182 30.83 -7.92 -18.71
N HIS A 183 31.11 -8.89 -19.57
CA HIS A 183 31.69 -8.67 -20.90
C HIS A 183 30.59 -8.87 -21.96
N VAL A 184 30.24 -7.80 -22.67
CA VAL A 184 29.22 -7.81 -23.73
C VAL A 184 29.89 -7.51 -25.06
N ASN A 185 29.72 -8.37 -26.05
CA ASN A 185 30.17 -8.13 -27.42
C ASN A 185 28.99 -7.72 -28.29
N MET A 186 29.01 -6.50 -28.82
CA MET A 186 27.97 -5.95 -29.70
C MET A 186 28.34 -6.01 -31.20
N GLY A 187 29.47 -6.63 -31.54
CA GLY A 187 29.94 -6.80 -32.92
C GLY A 187 29.67 -8.19 -33.50
N LYS A 188 30.21 -8.49 -34.69
CA LYS A 188 30.06 -9.80 -35.37
C LYS A 188 30.88 -10.95 -34.75
N GLY A 189 31.53 -10.73 -33.60
CA GLY A 189 32.38 -11.73 -32.95
C GLY A 189 31.58 -12.71 -32.10
N GLN A 190 32.16 -13.88 -31.79
CA GLN A 190 31.53 -14.86 -30.92
C GLN A 190 31.58 -14.41 -29.45
N GLN A 191 30.46 -14.52 -28.74
CA GLN A 191 30.37 -14.33 -27.29
C GLN A 191 30.23 -15.70 -26.62
N ILE A 192 31.10 -16.00 -25.66
CA ILE A 192 31.03 -17.23 -24.87
C ILE A 192 30.35 -16.90 -23.54
N PHE A 193 29.21 -17.52 -23.29
CA PHE A 193 28.51 -17.44 -22.00
C PHE A 193 29.00 -18.58 -21.10
N ALA A 194 29.41 -18.26 -19.87
CA ALA A 194 29.72 -19.27 -18.87
C ALA A 194 28.43 -20.00 -18.45
N HIS A 195 28.48 -21.33 -18.29
CA HIS A 195 27.32 -22.20 -18.05
C HIS A 195 26.66 -21.99 -16.67
N SER A 196 27.29 -21.26 -15.74
CA SER A 196 26.74 -21.01 -14.41
C SER A 196 27.11 -19.61 -13.89
N MET A 197 26.11 -18.88 -13.40
CA MET A 197 26.26 -17.62 -12.67
C MET A 197 26.10 -17.91 -11.17
N ILE A 198 27.12 -17.63 -10.36
CA ILE A 198 27.05 -17.77 -8.89
C ILE A 198 26.63 -16.41 -8.31
N ILE A 199 25.43 -16.33 -7.75
CA ILE A 199 24.96 -15.16 -7.01
C ILE A 199 25.42 -15.31 -5.55
N GLN A 200 26.55 -14.70 -5.19
CA GLN A 200 26.96 -14.60 -3.78
C GLN A 200 26.17 -13.48 -3.09
N GLY A 201 25.03 -13.82 -2.50
CA GLY A 201 24.33 -12.95 -1.55
C GLY A 201 24.80 -13.26 -0.12
N GLY A 202 25.83 -12.56 0.36
CA GLY A 202 26.20 -12.56 1.79
C GLY A 202 25.56 -11.36 2.51
N PRO A 203 25.18 -11.48 3.79
CA PRO A 203 24.65 -10.36 4.56
C PRO A 203 25.77 -9.33 4.80
N ARG A 204 25.47 -8.05 4.57
CA ARG A 204 26.36 -6.95 4.97
C ARG A 204 26.27 -6.80 6.49
N GLN A 205 27.44 -6.76 7.15
CA GLN A 205 27.58 -6.42 8.58
C GLN A 205 27.16 -4.98 8.85
#